data_AF-A0A6C0F8Z3-F1
#
_entry.id   AF-A0A6C0F8Z3-F1
#
_cell.length_a   1.000
_cell.length_b   1.000
_cell.length_c   1.000
_cell.angle_alpha   90.00
_cell.angle_beta   90.00
_cell.angle_gamma   90.00
#
_symmetry.space_group_name_H-M   'P 1'
#
loop_
_entity.id
_entity.type
_entity.pdbx_description
1 polymer ?
#
loop_
_entity_poly.entity_id
_entity_poly.type
_entity_poly.pdbx_seq_one_letter_code
_entity_poly.pdbx_strand_id
1 'polypeptide(L)' 'MFNLFVISILIINSIFWGFYPVSEISPHQKFINYLGLNYKVNTFFHILIGILFYLLSVLISHSVIN' A
#
# COMPACT_ATOMS: atom_id res chain seq x y z
N MET A 1 21.88 2.19 2.45
CA MET A 1 21.04 2.11 3.66
C MET A 1 19.69 2.79 3.48
N PHE A 2 19.62 4.05 3.01
CA PHE A 2 18.33 4.73 2.76
C PHE A 2 17.38 3.93 1.85
N ASN A 3 17.88 3.36 0.74
CA ASN A 3 17.03 2.59 -0.17
C ASN A 3 16.45 1.33 0.50
N LEU A 4 17.20 0.66 1.38
CA LEU A 4 16.67 -0.47 2.16
C LEU A 4 15.52 -0.04 3.07
N PHE A 5 15.65 1.12 3.72
CA PHE A 5 14.58 1.68 4.55
C PHE A 5 13.32 1.98 3.72
N VAL A 6 13.48 2.58 2.55
CA VAL A 6 12.37 2.84 1.61
C VAL A 6 11.71 1.53 1.15
N ILE A 7 12.50 0.54 0.74
CA ILE A 7 12.03 -0.79 0.34
C ILE A 7 11.21 -1.44 1.46
N SER A 8 11.70 -1.39 2.72
CA SER A 8 10.98 -1.94 3.88
C SER A 8 9.64 -1.28 4.10
N ILE A 9 9.57 0.06 4.02
CA ILE A 9 8.30 0.80 4.16
C ILE A 9 7.31 0.40 3.07
N LEU A 10 7.78 0.26 1.82
CA LEU A 10 6.91 -0.12 0.70
C LEU A 10 6.37 -1.53 0.86
N ILE A 11 7.19 -2.49 1.32
CA ILE A 11 6.74 -3.86 1.59
C ILE A 11 5.71 -3.89 2.72
N ILE A 12 5.98 -3.20 3.83
CA ILE A 12 5.04 -3.13 4.96
C ILE A 12 3.70 -2.54 4.51
N ASN A 13 3.71 -1.48 3.69
CA ASN A 13 2.48 -0.91 3.14
C ASN A 13 1.76 -1.90 2.21
N SER A 14 2.49 -2.58 1.32
CA SER A 14 1.90 -3.60 0.46
C SER A 14 1.13 -4.67 1.27
N ILE A 15 1.75 -5.18 2.33
CA ILE A 15 1.14 -6.16 3.24
C ILE A 15 -0.06 -5.54 3.98
N PHE A 16 0.08 -4.30 4.47
CA PHE A 16 -0.99 -3.60 5.19
C PHE A 16 -2.26 -3.44 4.35
N TRP A 17 -2.13 -3.19 3.05
CA TRP A 17 -3.27 -3.13 2.13
C TRP A 17 -3.88 -4.51 1.83
N GLY A 18 -3.09 -5.58 1.85
CA GLY A 18 -3.58 -6.96 1.65
C GLY A 18 -4.16 -7.63 2.91
N PHE A 19 -3.72 -7.22 4.11
CA PHE A 19 -4.07 -7.88 5.37
C PHE A 19 -5.41 -7.41 5.96
N TYR A 20 -5.71 -6.10 5.87
CA TYR A 20 -6.93 -5.57 6.47
C TYR A 20 -8.14 -5.80 5.55
N PRO A 21 -9.23 -6.38 6.08
CA PRO A 21 -10.43 -6.63 5.29
C PRO A 21 -11.08 -5.32 4.85
N VAL A 22 -11.70 -5.36 3.68
CA VAL A 22 -12.50 -4.25 3.18
C VAL A 22 -13.72 -4.10 4.07
N SER A 23 -13.78 -2.99 4.79
CA SER A 23 -14.87 -2.67 5.73
C SER A 23 -14.99 -1.16 5.87
N GLU A 24 -16.20 -0.68 6.15
CA GLU A 24 -16.46 0.74 6.42
C GLU A 24 -15.74 1.24 7.69
N ILE A 25 -15.40 0.31 8.58
CA ILE A 25 -14.67 0.56 9.82
C ILE A 25 -13.16 0.37 9.64
N SER A 26 -12.73 -0.09 8.46
CA SER A 26 -11.31 -0.34 8.18
C SER A 26 -10.49 0.94 8.29
N PRO A 27 -9.21 0.83 8.71
CA PRO A 27 -8.31 1.99 8.74
C PRO A 27 -8.24 2.71 7.39
N HIS A 28 -8.27 1.96 6.30
CA HIS A 28 -8.23 2.45 4.92
C HIS A 28 -9.44 3.31 4.56
N GLN A 29 -10.66 2.84 4.87
CA GLN A 29 -11.86 3.64 4.63
C GLN A 29 -11.88 4.91 5.49
N LYS A 30 -11.46 4.82 6.76
CA LYS A 30 -11.35 5.99 7.63
C LYS A 30 -10.37 7.03 7.07
N PHE A 31 -9.24 6.57 6.52
CA PHE A 31 -8.26 7.46 5.91
C PHE A 31 -8.80 8.16 4.65
N ILE A 32 -9.48 7.42 3.76
CA ILE A 32 -10.13 7.98 2.57
C ILE A 32 -11.21 9.01 2.95
N ASN A 33 -12.03 8.68 3.96
CA ASN A 33 -13.06 9.59 4.47
C ASN A 33 -12.44 10.84 5.11
N TYR A 34 -11.33 10.69 5.84
CA TYR A 34 -10.59 11.82 6.42
C TYR A 34 -10.06 12.78 5.34
N LEU A 35 -9.68 12.25 4.18
CA LEU A 35 -9.29 13.06 3.01
C LEU A 35 -10.48 13.71 2.28
N GLY A 36 -11.71 13.52 2.76
CA GLY A 36 -12.93 14.05 2.14
C GLY A 36 -13.30 13.38 0.81
N LEU A 37 -12.69 12.22 0.51
CA LEU A 37 -12.99 11.47 -0.70
C LEU A 37 -14.23 10.60 -0.47
N ASN A 38 -15.31 10.88 -1.22
CA ASN A 38 -16.55 10.08 -1.20
C ASN A 38 -16.39 8.77 -2.00
N TYR A 39 -15.31 8.02 -1.73
CA TYR A 39 -15.02 6.76 -2.41
C TYR A 39 -15.14 5.60 -1.42
N LYS A 40 -15.97 4.62 -1.76
CA LYS A 40 -16.05 3.37 -1.00
C LYS A 40 -14.92 2.45 -1.45
N VAL A 41 -13.96 2.25 -0.56
CA VAL A 41 -12.85 1.35 -0.77
C VAL A 41 -13.39 -0.06 -0.99
N ASN A 42 -12.99 -0.69 -2.08
CA ASN A 42 -13.40 -2.04 -2.45
C ASN A 42 -12.18 -2.99 -2.50
N THR A 43 -12.45 -4.29 -2.66
CA THR A 43 -11.38 -5.32 -2.67
C THR A 43 -10.38 -5.09 -3.81
N PHE A 44 -10.85 -4.69 -4.98
CA PHE A 44 -9.99 -4.38 -6.12
C PHE A 44 -9.06 -3.21 -5.83
N PHE A 45 -9.54 -2.18 -5.12
CA PHE A 45 -8.74 -1.02 -4.73
C PHE A 45 -7.62 -1.40 -3.76
N HIS A 46 -7.91 -2.26 -2.77
CA HIS A 46 -6.88 -2.81 -1.87
C HIS A 46 -5.81 -3.58 -2.63
N ILE A 47 -6.23 -4.48 -3.52
CA ILE A 47 -5.32 -5.29 -4.33
C ILE A 47 -4.47 -4.39 -5.23
N LEU A 48 -5.08 -3.42 -5.90
CA LEU A 48 -4.40 -2.51 -6.81
C LEU A 48 -3.32 -1.70 -6.09
N ILE A 49 -3.63 -1.14 -4.91
CA ILE A 49 -2.66 -0.38 -4.12
C ILE A 49 -1.57 -1.28 -3.54
N GLY A 50 -1.93 -2.45 -3.03
CA GLY A 50 -0.97 -3.42 -2.52
C GLY A 50 0.04 -3.85 -3.58
N ILE A 51 -0.43 -4.15 -4.80
CA ILE A 51 0.41 -4.48 -5.96
C ILE A 51 1.30 -3.29 -6.34
N LEU A 52 0.76 -2.07 -6.36
CA LEU A 52 1.54 -0.87 -6.69
C LEU A 52 2.72 -0.68 -5.72
N PHE A 53 2.48 -0.80 -4.41
CA PHE A 53 3.54 -0.73 -3.41
C PHE A 53 4.58 -1.85 -3.57
N TYR A 54 4.14 -3.07 -3.88
CA TYR A 54 5.04 -4.19 -4.13
C TYR A 54 5.93 -3.96 -5.36
N LEU A 55 5.34 -3.56 -6.49
CA LEU A 55 6.07 -3.29 -7.73
C LEU A 55 7.10 -2.17 -7.55
N LEU A 56 6.74 -1.09 -6.85
CA LEU A 56 7.68 -0.01 -6.52
C LEU A 56 8.84 -0.52 -5.66
N SER A 57 8.56 -1.38 -4.67
CA SER A 57 9.60 -1.99 -3.84
C SER A 57 10.57 -2.84 -4.67
N VAL A 58 10.04 -3.66 -5.59
CA VAL A 58 10.83 -4.50 -6.50
C VAL A 58 11.71 -3.65 -7.42
N LEU A 59 11.15 -2.59 -8.02
CA LEU A 59 11.89 -1.69 -8.91
C LEU A 59 13.06 -1.00 -8.20
N ILE A 60 12.83 -0.51 -6.97
CA ILE A 60 13.88 0.14 -6.18
C ILE A 60 14.91 -0.88 -5.69
N SER A 61 14.48 -2.08 -5.33
CA SER A 61 15.41 -3.16 -4.97
C SER A 61 16.33 -3.51 -6.15
N HIS A 62 15.77 -3.62 -7.34
CA HIS A 62 16.54 -3.93 -8.56
C HIS A 62 17.51 -2.80 -8.95
N SER A 63 17.16 -1.53 -8.73
CA SER A 63 18.07 -0.40 -8.97
C SER A 63 19.18 -0.26 -7.93
N VAL A 64 19.11 -0.97 -6.81
CA VAL A 64 20.15 -0.99 -5.77
C VAL A 64 21.14 -2.13 -5.98
N ILE A 65 20.67 -3.24 -6.56
CA ILE A 65 21.48 -4.45 -6.77
C ILE A 65 22.34 -4.36 -8.04
N ASN A 66 21.85 -3.67 -9.08
CA ASN A 66 22.60 -3.39 -10.31
C ASN A 66 23.40 -2.10 -10.21
#